data_AF-A0AAE1QT49-F1
#
_entry.id   AF-A0AAE1QT49-F1
#
_cell.length_a   1.000
_cell.length_b   1.000
_cell.length_c   1.000
_cell.angle_alpha   90.00
_cell.angle_beta   90.00
_cell.angle_gamma   90.00
#
_symmetry.space_group_name_H-M   'P 1'
#
loop_
_entity.id
_entity.type
_entity.pdbx_description
1 polymer ?
#
loop_
_entity_poly.entity_id
_entity_poly.type
_entity_poly.pdbx_seq_one_letter_code
_entity_poly.pdbx_strand_id
1 'polypeptide(L)'
;MKHKLAYLSGNMINTTLSGRMYQSGWYAQLRACPTKQDIDEDYTLNFTVPIYEPLPLQYFIRVVSDILLGSQTVLPVSFGHLMLPEKYPPPTELLDLQPLPVTALRNPAYEALYRDFKHFNPVQTQVFTVLYNSDDNVLVAAPTGSGKTICVEFSILRNHQEGPDSILRAVYIAPVSGTMIGRRNLEILLA
;
A
#
# COMPACT_ATOMS: atom_id res chain seq x y z
N MET A 1 -4.48 -13.68 15.83
CA MET A 1 -5.44 -14.30 14.90
C MET A 1 -5.51 -13.41 13.67
N LYS A 2 -5.18 -13.90 12.46
CA LYS A 2 -5.01 -13.05 11.27
C LYS A 2 -6.23 -13.21 10.35
N HIS A 3 -6.81 -12.08 9.95
CA HIS A 3 -8.04 -11.97 9.16
C HIS A 3 -7.74 -12.00 7.65
N LYS A 4 -8.60 -12.61 6.83
CA LYS A 4 -8.60 -12.45 5.37
C LYS A 4 -9.81 -11.61 4.96
N LEU A 5 -9.64 -10.56 4.17
CA LEU A 5 -10.77 -9.72 3.71
C LEU A 5 -11.28 -10.26 2.38
N ALA A 6 -12.58 -10.51 2.27
CA ALA A 6 -13.26 -10.72 1.00
C ALA A 6 -13.86 -9.41 0.53
N TYR A 7 -13.59 -9.04 -0.72
CA TYR A 7 -14.24 -7.94 -1.40
C TYR A 7 -15.57 -8.44 -1.96
N LEU A 8 -16.68 -7.89 -1.47
CA LEU A 8 -18.01 -8.18 -1.98
C LEU A 8 -18.52 -6.89 -2.63
N SER A 9 -18.64 -6.90 -3.95
CA SER A 9 -19.32 -5.89 -4.74
C SER A 9 -20.72 -6.40 -5.05
N GLY A 10 -21.75 -5.68 -4.61
CA GLY A 10 -23.14 -6.01 -4.89
C GLY A 10 -23.89 -4.78 -5.37
N ASN A 11 -24.72 -4.93 -6.41
CA ASN A 11 -25.63 -3.88 -6.85
C ASN A 11 -26.85 -3.84 -5.92
N MET A 12 -27.04 -2.75 -5.17
CA MET A 12 -28.17 -2.54 -4.26
C MET A 12 -28.53 -1.07 -4.13
N ILE A 13 -29.84 -0.81 -4.22
CA ILE A 13 -30.52 0.50 -4.33
C ILE A 13 -30.35 1.37 -3.07
N ASN A 14 -30.23 2.68 -3.29
CA ASN A 14 -29.72 3.69 -2.37
C ASN A 14 -30.42 3.78 -1.01
N THR A 15 -29.63 4.22 -0.03
CA THR A 15 -30.00 4.68 1.30
C THR A 15 -28.82 5.44 1.87
N THR A 16 -29.06 6.40 2.76
CA THR A 16 -28.09 6.82 3.77
C THR A 16 -27.56 5.60 4.54
N LEU A 17 -26.56 4.92 4.00
CA LEU A 17 -26.02 3.68 4.52
C LEU A 17 -25.27 3.98 5.83
N SER A 18 -26.02 4.16 6.91
CA SER A 18 -25.55 3.82 8.26
C SER A 18 -25.50 2.29 8.32
N GLY A 19 -24.56 1.70 7.58
CA GLY A 19 -24.27 0.28 7.62
C GLY A 19 -23.62 -0.07 8.95
N ARG A 20 -24.43 -0.31 9.99
CA ARG A 20 -23.93 -0.99 11.19
C ARG A 20 -23.92 -2.48 10.89
N MET A 21 -22.73 -3.00 10.61
CA MET A 21 -22.50 -4.43 10.48
C MET A 21 -22.67 -5.09 11.86
N TYR A 22 -23.77 -5.82 12.05
CA TYR A 22 -23.95 -6.68 13.21
C TYR A 22 -23.34 -8.05 12.89
N GLN A 23 -22.09 -8.29 13.30
CA GLN A 23 -21.44 -9.60 13.16
C GLN A 23 -21.96 -10.61 14.20
N SER A 24 -23.24 -11.00 14.10
CA SER A 24 -23.79 -12.09 14.89
C SER A 24 -23.99 -13.36 14.04
N GLY A 25 -22.92 -13.92 13.50
CA GLY A 25 -22.96 -15.19 12.73
C GLY A 25 -22.66 -15.05 11.24
N TRP A 26 -23.04 -16.06 10.45
CA TRP A 26 -22.73 -16.21 9.01
C TRP A 26 -23.43 -15.22 8.06
N TYR A 27 -23.91 -14.07 8.56
CA TYR A 27 -24.67 -13.09 7.78
C TYR A 27 -24.17 -11.66 8.00
N ALA A 28 -24.19 -10.87 6.92
CA ALA A 28 -24.01 -9.42 6.96
C ALA A 28 -25.36 -8.76 6.73
N GLN A 29 -25.81 -7.92 7.66
CA GLN A 29 -27.06 -7.16 7.54
C GLN A 29 -26.77 -5.72 7.11
N LEU A 30 -27.43 -5.30 6.03
CA LEU A 30 -27.38 -3.95 5.48
C LEU A 30 -28.77 -3.32 5.61
N ARG A 31 -28.81 -2.07 6.07
CA ARG A 31 -30.04 -1.30 6.26
C ARG A 31 -30.21 -0.27 5.15
N ALA A 32 -31.43 -0.24 4.59
CA ALA A 32 -31.79 0.63 3.47
C ALA A 32 -33.12 1.43 3.70
N CYS A 33 -33.08 2.76 3.54
CA CYS A 33 -34.07 3.82 3.39
C CYS A 33 -33.82 4.61 2.06
N PRO A 34 -34.39 4.18 0.91
CA PRO A 34 -34.29 4.94 -0.34
C PRO A 34 -35.13 6.23 -0.34
N THR A 35 -34.66 7.25 -1.04
CA THR A 35 -35.40 8.48 -1.36
C THR A 35 -36.20 8.35 -2.66
N LYS A 36 -37.32 9.07 -2.80
CA LYS A 36 -38.26 8.96 -3.95
C LYS A 36 -37.64 9.22 -5.34
N GLN A 37 -36.44 9.78 -5.40
CA GLN A 37 -35.75 10.11 -6.65
C GLN A 37 -34.90 8.95 -7.21
N ASP A 38 -34.73 7.86 -6.44
CA ASP A 38 -33.69 6.84 -6.69
C ASP A 38 -34.27 5.47 -7.11
N ILE A 39 -35.52 5.42 -7.58
CA ILE A 39 -36.28 4.16 -7.73
C ILE A 39 -35.84 3.33 -8.96
N ASP A 40 -35.30 3.97 -10.00
CA ASP A 40 -34.95 3.33 -11.29
C ASP A 40 -33.44 3.32 -11.62
N GLU A 41 -32.57 3.70 -10.68
CA GLU A 41 -31.12 3.70 -10.88
C GLU A 41 -30.44 2.48 -10.25
N ASP A 42 -29.46 1.90 -10.96
CA ASP A 42 -28.57 0.87 -10.41
C ASP A 42 -27.50 1.50 -9.53
N TYR A 43 -27.37 1.02 -8.30
CA TYR A 43 -26.36 1.48 -7.35
C TYR A 43 -25.43 0.33 -6.95
N THR A 44 -24.13 0.58 -6.83
CA THR A 44 -23.14 -0.44 -6.43
C THR A 44 -22.58 -0.13 -5.04
N LEU A 45 -22.67 -1.11 -4.13
CA LEU A 45 -22.09 -1.02 -2.79
C LEU A 45 -20.86 -1.93 -2.67
N ASN A 46 -19.75 -1.34 -2.25
CA ASN A 46 -18.49 -2.04 -2.03
C ASN A 46 -18.15 -2.08 -0.55
N PHE A 47 -18.04 -3.29 -0.01
CA PHE A 47 -17.61 -3.50 1.37
C PHE A 47 -16.70 -4.73 1.48
N THR A 48 -15.97 -4.82 2.58
CA THR A 48 -15.09 -5.95 2.87
C THR A 48 -15.57 -6.68 4.11
N VAL A 49 -15.62 -8.02 4.02
CA VAL A 49 -16.01 -8.90 5.13
C VAL A 49 -14.84 -9.81 5.47
N PRO A 50 -14.48 -9.97 6.76
CA PRO A 50 -13.47 -10.95 7.14
C PRO A 50 -13.98 -12.39 6.91
N ILE A 51 -13.12 -13.22 6.33
CA ILE A 51 -13.27 -14.68 6.25
C ILE A 51 -12.36 -15.30 7.30
N TYR A 52 -12.93 -16.21 8.08
CA TYR A 52 -12.24 -16.95 9.13
C TYR A 52 -12.00 -18.40 8.69
N GLU A 53 -10.94 -19.02 9.21
CA GLU A 53 -10.68 -20.45 9.07
C GLU A 53 -11.35 -21.17 10.27
N PRO A 54 -12.12 -22.26 10.07
CA PRO A 54 -12.37 -22.95 8.81
C PRO A 54 -13.31 -22.15 7.87
N LEU A 55 -13.05 -22.24 6.56
CA LEU A 55 -13.83 -21.49 5.58
C LEU A 55 -15.30 -21.92 5.58
N PRO A 56 -16.24 -20.97 5.69
CA PRO A 56 -17.65 -21.22 5.40
C PRO A 56 -17.86 -21.67 3.95
N LEU A 57 -18.93 -22.43 3.71
CA LEU A 57 -19.40 -22.75 2.36
C LEU A 57 -20.10 -21.56 1.69
N GLN A 58 -20.77 -20.71 2.48
CA GLN A 58 -21.48 -19.54 1.98
C GLN A 58 -21.71 -18.49 3.07
N TYR A 59 -21.82 -17.22 2.66
CA TYR A 59 -22.37 -16.13 3.47
C TYR A 59 -23.74 -15.73 2.96
N PHE A 60 -24.51 -15.05 3.80
CA PHE A 60 -25.77 -14.43 3.41
C PHE A 60 -25.67 -12.91 3.56
N ILE A 61 -25.93 -12.19 2.47
CA ILE A 61 -26.13 -10.75 2.50
C ILE A 61 -27.63 -10.53 2.67
N ARG A 62 -28.04 -9.89 3.77
CA ARG A 62 -29.43 -9.54 4.02
C ARG A 62 -29.61 -8.02 3.91
N VAL A 63 -30.46 -7.60 2.99
CA VAL A 63 -30.93 -6.22 2.85
C VAL A 63 -32.28 -6.12 3.52
N VAL A 64 -32.45 -5.18 4.44
CA VAL A 64 -33.73 -4.96 5.13
C VAL A 64 -34.11 -3.49 5.02
N SER A 65 -35.37 -3.23 4.67
CA SER A 65 -35.92 -1.88 4.75
C SER A 65 -36.12 -1.48 6.22
N ASP A 66 -35.68 -0.29 6.59
CA ASP A 66 -35.94 0.22 7.95
C ASP A 66 -37.39 0.71 8.14
N ILE A 67 -38.13 0.92 7.04
CA ILE A 67 -39.47 1.53 7.05
C ILE A 67 -40.55 0.49 6.79
N LEU A 68 -40.33 -0.39 5.82
CA LEU A 68 -41.32 -1.37 5.39
C LEU A 68 -41.13 -2.69 6.12
N LEU A 69 -42.09 -3.04 6.99
CA LEU A 69 -42.11 -4.34 7.64
C LEU A 69 -42.22 -5.47 6.60
N GLY A 70 -41.38 -6.50 6.76
CA GLY A 70 -41.34 -7.64 5.86
C GLY A 70 -40.60 -7.41 4.54
N SER A 71 -40.19 -6.16 4.24
CA SER A 71 -39.39 -5.86 3.06
C SER A 71 -37.92 -6.20 3.32
N GLN A 72 -37.52 -7.39 2.90
CA GLN A 72 -36.15 -7.88 3.00
C GLN A 72 -35.79 -8.75 1.78
N THR A 73 -34.52 -8.67 1.40
CA THR A 73 -33.93 -9.52 0.36
C THR A 73 -32.71 -10.22 0.95
N VAL A 74 -32.58 -11.53 0.70
CA VAL A 74 -31.44 -12.33 1.15
C VAL A 74 -30.73 -12.90 -0.07
N LEU A 75 -29.45 -12.60 -0.20
CA LEU A 75 -28.59 -13.08 -1.28
C LEU A 75 -27.52 -14.03 -0.71
N PRO A 76 -27.50 -15.31 -1.11
CA PRO A 76 -26.42 -16.22 -0.77
C PRO A 76 -25.17 -15.94 -1.61
N VAL A 77 -24.02 -15.84 -0.96
CA VAL A 77 -22.69 -15.72 -1.58
C VAL A 77 -21.94 -17.01 -1.31
N SER A 78 -21.75 -17.83 -2.35
CA SER A 78 -21.03 -19.10 -2.26
C SER A 78 -19.52 -18.90 -2.30
N PHE A 79 -18.80 -19.63 -1.45
CA PHE A 79 -17.35 -19.70 -1.46
C PHE A 79 -16.81 -20.98 -2.09
N GLY A 80 -17.66 -21.80 -2.72
CA GLY A 80 -17.26 -23.10 -3.29
C GLY A 80 -16.15 -23.02 -4.34
N HIS A 81 -16.04 -21.90 -5.05
CA HIS A 81 -14.98 -21.64 -6.03
C HIS A 81 -14.06 -20.48 -5.62
N LEU A 82 -14.08 -20.05 -4.35
CA LEU A 82 -13.25 -18.97 -3.87
C LEU A 82 -11.81 -19.44 -3.67
N MET A 83 -10.93 -19.03 -4.58
CA MET A 83 -9.49 -19.20 -4.42
C MET A 83 -8.96 -18.07 -3.54
N LEU A 84 -8.64 -18.38 -2.28
CA LEU A 84 -7.96 -17.43 -1.42
C LEU A 84 -6.51 -17.25 -1.88
N PRO A 85 -6.00 -16.01 -1.92
CA PRO A 85 -4.60 -15.78 -2.22
C PRO A 85 -3.72 -16.44 -1.14
N GLU A 86 -2.52 -16.79 -1.55
CA GLU A 86 -1.50 -17.27 -0.62
C GLU A 86 -1.18 -16.20 0.42
N LYS A 87 -0.84 -16.64 1.63
CA LYS A 87 -0.38 -15.71 2.66
C LYS A 87 0.97 -15.16 2.21
N TYR A 88 1.08 -13.84 2.12
CA TYR A 88 2.36 -13.20 1.81
C TYR A 88 3.44 -13.66 2.80
N PRO A 89 4.69 -13.85 2.32
CA PRO A 89 5.80 -14.10 3.21
C PRO A 89 5.92 -12.95 4.22
N PRO A 90 6.46 -13.23 5.42
CA PRO A 90 6.72 -12.16 6.39
C PRO A 90 7.63 -11.10 5.76
N PRO A 91 7.43 -9.81 6.08
CA PRO A 91 8.32 -8.75 5.61
C PRO A 91 9.73 -8.97 6.15
N THR A 92 10.73 -8.51 5.41
CA THR A 92 12.13 -8.54 5.84
C THR A 92 12.30 -7.77 7.14
N GLU A 93 12.88 -8.42 8.15
CA GLU A 93 13.12 -7.78 9.44
C GLU A 93 14.20 -6.69 9.32
N LEU A 94 14.00 -5.63 10.08
CA LEU A 94 14.98 -4.57 10.22
C LEU A 94 16.04 -5.03 11.21
N LEU A 95 17.25 -5.20 10.75
CA LEU A 95 18.37 -5.64 11.56
C LEU A 95 18.83 -4.49 12.47
N ASP A 96 19.21 -4.81 13.71
CA ASP A 96 19.79 -3.85 14.66
C ASP A 96 21.27 -3.60 14.33
N LEU A 97 21.48 -2.95 13.18
CA LEU A 97 22.80 -2.59 12.68
C LEU A 97 23.28 -1.30 13.34
N GLN A 98 24.60 -1.18 13.48
CA GLN A 98 25.18 0.09 13.90
C GLN A 98 24.87 1.17 12.85
N PRO A 99 24.39 2.36 13.26
CA PRO A 99 24.05 3.43 12.32
C PRO A 99 25.23 3.76 11.41
N LEU A 100 25.00 3.70 10.10
CA LEU A 100 26.04 3.94 9.12
C LEU A 100 26.42 5.42 9.10
N PRO A 101 27.69 5.79 9.34
CA PRO A 101 28.11 7.19 9.25
C PRO A 101 28.11 7.66 7.78
N VAL A 102 27.88 8.95 7.56
CA VAL A 102 27.91 9.55 6.21
C VAL A 102 29.27 9.37 5.52
N THR A 103 30.35 9.25 6.30
CA THR A 103 31.72 8.97 5.82
C THR A 103 31.85 7.61 5.10
N ALA A 104 30.85 6.73 5.23
CA ALA A 104 30.80 5.48 4.46
C ALA A 104 30.68 5.70 2.94
N LEU A 105 30.29 6.91 2.49
CA LEU A 105 30.24 7.28 1.08
C LEU A 105 31.63 7.38 0.42
N ARG A 106 32.70 7.57 1.21
CA ARG A 106 34.11 7.66 0.78
C ARG A 106 34.37 8.73 -0.29
N ASN A 107 33.56 9.78 -0.32
CA ASN A 107 33.72 10.91 -1.24
C ASN A 107 33.28 12.20 -0.55
N PRO A 108 34.21 13.16 -0.29
CA PRO A 108 33.89 14.40 0.40
C PRO A 108 32.78 15.23 -0.26
N ALA A 109 32.65 15.16 -1.60
CA ALA A 109 31.60 15.87 -2.33
C ALA A 109 30.21 15.27 -2.06
N TYR A 110 30.12 13.95 -1.91
CA TYR A 110 28.86 13.28 -1.61
C TYR A 110 28.50 13.41 -0.13
N GLU A 111 29.49 13.32 0.75
CA GLU A 111 29.31 13.57 2.19
C GLU A 111 28.76 14.98 2.45
N ALA A 112 29.19 15.97 1.64
CA ALA A 112 28.68 17.33 1.72
C ALA A 112 27.19 17.47 1.38
N LEU A 113 26.55 16.52 0.70
CA LEU A 113 25.12 16.52 0.42
C LEU A 113 24.26 16.17 1.64
N TYR A 114 24.86 15.55 2.68
CA TYR A 114 24.16 15.00 3.84
C TYR A 114 24.55 15.68 5.16
N ARG A 115 24.93 16.96 5.12
CA ARG A 115 25.43 17.71 6.30
C ARG A 115 24.44 17.82 7.47
N ASP A 116 23.15 17.68 7.19
CA ASP A 116 22.09 17.83 8.19
C ASP A 116 22.09 16.72 9.24
N PHE A 117 22.72 15.57 8.95
CA PHE A 117 22.80 14.44 9.87
C PHE A 117 24.15 13.72 9.78
N LYS A 118 24.54 13.03 10.85
CA LYS A 118 25.82 12.32 10.92
C LYS A 118 25.75 10.84 10.53
N HIS A 119 24.57 10.24 10.67
CA HIS A 119 24.33 8.82 10.41
C HIS A 119 23.05 8.63 9.62
N PHE A 120 23.06 7.66 8.73
CA PHE A 120 21.86 7.20 8.03
C PHE A 120 20.92 6.46 8.98
N ASN A 121 19.63 6.44 8.64
CA ASN A 121 18.66 5.70 9.43
C ASN A 121 18.87 4.17 9.29
N PRO A 122 18.23 3.34 10.13
CA PRO A 122 18.40 1.88 10.07
C PRO A 122 18.03 1.26 8.72
N VAL A 123 16.96 1.73 8.06
CA VAL A 123 16.54 1.23 6.74
C VAL A 123 17.62 1.49 5.71
N GLN A 124 18.09 2.75 5.62
CA GLN A 124 19.16 3.20 4.74
C GLN A 124 20.46 2.43 5.01
N THR A 125 20.81 2.24 6.29
CA THR A 125 21.98 1.47 6.71
C THR A 125 21.92 0.03 6.21
N GLN A 126 20.76 -0.64 6.34
CA GLN A 126 20.59 -2.01 5.90
C GLN A 126 20.65 -2.16 4.38
N VAL A 127 20.12 -1.20 3.61
CA VAL A 127 20.11 -1.27 2.13
C VAL A 127 21.37 -0.69 1.48
N PHE A 128 22.19 0.06 2.21
CA PHE A 128 23.34 0.81 1.69
C PHE A 128 24.28 -0.06 0.86
N THR A 129 24.67 -1.22 1.39
CA THR A 129 25.63 -2.11 0.71
C THR A 129 25.13 -2.55 -0.66
N VAL A 130 23.85 -2.87 -0.79
CA VAL A 130 23.29 -3.33 -2.07
C VAL A 130 23.08 -2.16 -3.03
N LEU A 131 22.67 -0.99 -2.54
CA LEU A 131 22.40 0.18 -3.40
C LEU A 131 23.64 0.97 -3.82
N TYR A 132 24.71 0.92 -3.03
CA TYR A 132 25.90 1.75 -3.22
C TYR A 132 27.16 0.95 -3.59
N ASN A 133 27.19 -0.37 -3.33
CA ASN A 133 28.34 -1.22 -3.66
C ASN A 133 27.98 -2.35 -4.65
N SER A 134 26.73 -2.42 -5.14
CA SER A 134 26.30 -3.37 -6.16
C SER A 134 25.47 -2.65 -7.23
N ASP A 135 25.37 -3.28 -8.39
CA ASP A 135 24.57 -2.84 -9.53
C ASP A 135 23.33 -3.75 -9.73
N ASP A 136 22.98 -4.53 -8.70
CA ASP A 136 21.79 -5.39 -8.69
C ASP A 136 20.49 -4.60 -8.66
N ASN A 137 19.42 -5.20 -9.22
CA ASN A 137 18.08 -4.63 -9.12
C ASN A 137 17.52 -4.80 -7.70
N VAL A 138 17.14 -3.69 -7.07
CA VAL A 138 16.67 -3.68 -5.66
C VAL A 138 15.23 -3.17 -5.56
N LEU A 139 14.41 -3.87 -4.77
CA LEU A 139 13.10 -3.40 -4.32
C LEU A 139 13.16 -2.98 -2.85
N VAL A 140 13.00 -1.67 -2.58
CA VAL A 140 12.91 -1.12 -1.22
C VAL A 140 11.47 -0.73 -0.89
N ALA A 141 10.76 -1.61 -0.21
CA ALA A 141 9.40 -1.36 0.27
C ALA A 141 9.42 -0.97 1.76
N ALA A 142 9.43 0.34 2.03
CA ALA A 142 9.39 0.88 3.39
C ALA A 142 8.24 1.90 3.54
N PRO A 143 7.75 2.16 4.78
CA PRO A 143 6.73 3.18 5.03
C PRO A 143 7.13 4.59 4.55
N THR A 144 6.13 5.47 4.39
CA THR A 144 6.38 6.90 4.10
C THR A 144 7.16 7.54 5.25
N GLY A 145 8.15 8.38 4.93
CA GLY A 145 9.03 8.99 5.94
C GLY A 145 10.27 8.17 6.30
N SER A 146 10.40 6.90 5.86
CA SER A 146 11.60 6.08 6.10
C SER A 146 12.83 6.49 5.28
N GLY A 147 12.78 7.62 4.56
CA GLY A 147 13.93 8.14 3.82
C GLY A 147 14.29 7.36 2.55
N LYS A 148 13.31 6.74 1.87
CA LYS A 148 13.48 6.04 0.58
C LYS A 148 14.11 6.92 -0.50
N THR A 149 13.89 8.23 -0.45
CA THR A 149 14.53 9.19 -1.37
C THR A 149 16.06 9.10 -1.32
N ILE A 150 16.63 8.95 -0.12
CA ILE A 150 18.09 8.79 0.06
C ILE A 150 18.55 7.44 -0.48
N CYS A 151 17.70 6.40 -0.42
CA CYS A 151 18.01 5.11 -1.05
C CYS A 151 18.15 5.25 -2.58
N VAL A 152 17.28 6.05 -3.21
CA VAL A 152 17.39 6.37 -4.65
C VAL A 152 18.66 7.19 -4.93
N GLU A 153 18.97 8.16 -4.08
CA GLU A 153 20.22 8.95 -4.20
C GLU A 153 21.47 8.05 -4.14
N PHE A 154 21.51 7.00 -3.30
CA PHE A 154 22.64 6.05 -3.29
C PHE A 154 22.88 5.41 -4.65
N SER A 155 21.83 4.94 -5.32
CA SER A 155 21.96 4.33 -6.65
C SER A 155 22.42 5.34 -7.71
N ILE A 156 21.97 6.60 -7.62
CA ILE A 156 22.42 7.67 -8.52
C ILE A 156 23.90 7.99 -8.28
N LEU A 157 24.32 8.08 -7.02
CA LEU A 157 25.72 8.34 -6.65
C LEU A 157 26.64 7.19 -7.07
N ARG A 158 26.17 5.94 -6.95
CA ARG A 158 26.86 4.75 -7.47
C ARG A 158 27.04 4.83 -8.98
N ASN A 159 25.98 5.14 -9.73
CA ASN A 159 26.05 5.33 -11.18
C ASN A 159 27.02 6.46 -11.59
N HIS A 160 27.11 7.53 -10.78
CA HIS A 160 28.08 8.61 -11.00
C HIS A 160 29.54 8.18 -10.73
N GLN A 161 29.79 7.19 -9.87
CA GLN A 161 31.17 6.73 -9.59
C GLN A 161 31.77 5.88 -10.71
N GLU A 162 30.96 5.15 -11.47
CA GLU A 162 31.42 4.23 -12.50
C GLU A 162 31.90 4.93 -13.79
N GLY A 163 31.68 6.24 -13.93
CA GLY A 163 31.93 6.96 -15.18
C GLY A 163 32.71 8.27 -15.03
N PRO A 164 34.02 8.33 -15.34
CA PRO A 164 34.77 9.58 -15.39
C PRO A 164 34.44 10.47 -16.61
N ASP A 165 33.95 9.88 -17.71
CA ASP A 165 33.65 10.58 -18.99
C ASP A 165 32.22 10.33 -19.52
N SER A 166 31.42 9.51 -18.84
CA SER A 166 30.06 9.18 -19.27
C SER A 166 29.05 10.11 -18.61
N ILE A 167 28.34 10.88 -19.42
CA ILE A 167 27.17 11.67 -19.02
C ILE A 167 26.26 10.81 -18.14
N LEU A 168 26.10 11.18 -16.86
CA LEU A 168 25.17 10.54 -15.93
C LEU A 168 23.76 10.61 -16.51
N ARG A 169 23.18 9.46 -16.85
CA ARG A 169 21.79 9.34 -17.29
C ARG A 169 21.04 8.46 -16.30
N ALA A 170 20.06 9.03 -15.63
CA ALA A 170 19.16 8.33 -14.73
C ALA A 170 17.74 8.79 -15.01
N VAL A 171 16.79 7.85 -14.99
CA VAL A 171 15.37 8.13 -15.14
C VAL A 171 14.68 7.79 -13.82
N TYR A 172 14.02 8.78 -13.24
CA TYR A 172 13.21 8.60 -12.05
C TYR A 172 11.73 8.75 -12.41
N ILE A 173 10.94 7.76 -12.03
CA ILE A 173 9.51 7.73 -12.33
C ILE A 173 8.75 7.84 -11.01
N ALA A 174 7.91 8.85 -10.90
CA ALA A 174 6.96 9.00 -9.79
C ALA A 174 5.53 9.09 -10.33
N PRO A 175 4.55 8.41 -9.69
CA PRO A 175 3.15 8.41 -10.14
C PRO A 175 2.47 9.77 -9.99
N VAL A 176 3.00 10.65 -9.13
CA VAL A 176 2.50 12.01 -8.90
C VAL A 176 3.67 12.98 -8.73
N SER A 177 3.55 14.16 -9.34
CA SER A 177 4.60 15.18 -9.42
C SER A 177 5.01 15.81 -8.07
N GLY A 178 4.25 15.56 -7.00
CA GLY A 178 4.44 16.20 -5.69
C GLY A 178 5.17 15.37 -4.63
N THR A 179 5.58 14.13 -4.90
CA THR A 179 6.08 13.21 -3.86
C THR A 179 7.54 13.48 -3.44
N MET A 180 8.32 14.21 -4.24
CA MET A 180 9.66 14.68 -3.86
C MET A 180 9.60 16.13 -3.36
N ILE A 181 9.08 16.32 -2.15
CA ILE A 181 9.14 17.62 -1.46
C ILE A 181 10.57 17.82 -0.93
N GLY A 182 11.29 18.80 -1.49
CA GLY A 182 12.30 19.53 -0.70
C GLY A 182 13.79 19.41 -1.05
N ARG A 183 14.20 18.86 -2.20
CA ARG A 183 15.61 18.97 -2.66
C ARG A 183 15.70 19.44 -4.11
N ARG A 184 15.66 20.77 -4.31
CA ARG A 184 15.67 21.43 -5.63
C ARG A 184 17.04 21.42 -6.34
N ASN A 185 18.04 20.68 -5.85
CA ASN A 185 19.41 20.72 -6.36
C ASN A 185 19.86 19.43 -7.07
N LEU A 186 18.96 18.47 -7.27
CA LEU A 186 19.18 17.37 -8.21
C LEU A 186 18.23 17.60 -9.38
N GLU A 187 18.75 18.17 -10.48
CA GLU A 187 18.08 18.15 -11.78
C GLU A 187 17.97 16.70 -12.24
N ILE A 188 16.99 16.00 -11.69
CA ILE A 188 16.53 14.72 -12.22
C ILE A 188 15.67 15.10 -13.42
N LEU A 189 16.22 14.89 -14.62
CA LEU A 189 15.46 15.02 -15.86
C LEU A 189 14.24 14.11 -15.78
N LEU A 190 13.07 14.71 -15.58
CA LEU A 190 11.80 14.14 -15.99
C LEU A 190 11.75 14.31 -17.51
N ALA A 191 12.05 13.25 -18.25
CA ALA A 191 11.68 13.12 -19.66
C ALA A 191 10.33 12.40 -19.74
#